data_AF-A0A6P8XMZ6-F1
#
_entry.id   AF-A0A6P8XMZ6-F1
#
_cell.length_a   1.000
_cell.length_b   1.000
_cell.length_c   1.000
_cell.angle_alpha   90.00
_cell.angle_beta   90.00
_cell.angle_gamma   90.00
#
_symmetry.space_group_name_H-M   'P 1'
#
loop_
_entity.id
_entity.type
_entity.pdbx_description
1 polymer ?
#
loop_
_entity_poly.entity_id
_entity_poly.type
_entity_poly.pdbx_seq_one_letter_code
_entity_poly.pdbx_strand_id
1 'polypeptide(L)'
;MEDFNHPESNENFLKEPSKVVDLLQFMDLMVNANKMEDKREGKKIVQQPVVDPSDNVTDENFYISSRGGQRMGRRSTRKTRSKIQSATNTNQFTFMRQIEQTQEQRVVARKERERVAMNFRRLGNVSYRKDQFNHAIEMYTKGLEYIKDTPVLYINRACCYIKLRNFKMAIIECNHILTKLDPRYLRAFLYRALAYKRMGDEKNFEQSINEAKQVNTRSLEFIDSFLDKMRTAY
;
A
#
# COMPACT_ATOMS: atom_id res chain seq x y z
N MET A 1 13.92 -38.86 -50.07
CA MET A 1 13.13 -37.66 -49.81
C MET A 1 13.72 -37.05 -48.57
N GLU A 2 14.56 -36.04 -48.73
CA GLU A 2 15.23 -35.34 -47.63
C GLU A 2 14.25 -34.35 -47.02
N ASP A 3 13.94 -34.52 -45.74
CA ASP A 3 13.10 -33.61 -44.97
C ASP A 3 13.83 -32.28 -44.76
N PHE A 4 13.40 -31.25 -45.47
CA PHE A 4 13.82 -29.86 -45.27
C PHE A 4 13.26 -29.35 -43.93
N ASN A 5 13.94 -29.65 -42.83
CA ASN A 5 13.69 -28.99 -41.56
C ASN A 5 14.54 -27.71 -41.49
N HIS A 6 13.94 -26.59 -41.89
CA HIS A 6 14.57 -25.27 -41.83
C HIS A 6 14.85 -24.92 -40.35
N PRO A 7 16.05 -24.46 -39.96
CA PRO A 7 16.40 -24.20 -38.55
C PRO A 7 15.54 -23.11 -37.87
N GLU A 8 14.73 -22.37 -38.62
CA GLU A 8 13.81 -21.33 -38.14
C GLU A 8 12.41 -21.85 -37.76
N SER A 9 12.08 -23.12 -37.99
CA SER A 9 10.79 -23.71 -37.57
C SER A 9 10.76 -24.13 -36.09
N ASN A 10 11.79 -23.79 -35.32
CA ASN A 10 11.91 -24.16 -33.91
C ASN A 10 11.13 -23.18 -33.02
N GLU A 11 9.82 -23.41 -32.86
CA GLU A 11 8.89 -22.62 -32.03
C GLU A 11 9.14 -22.71 -30.50
N ASN A 12 10.28 -23.23 -30.05
CA ASN A 12 10.61 -23.34 -28.62
C ASN A 12 10.62 -21.97 -27.90
N PHE A 13 10.85 -20.86 -28.61
CA PHE A 13 10.78 -19.50 -28.06
C PHE A 13 9.38 -19.06 -27.61
N LEU A 14 8.30 -19.71 -28.10
CA LEU A 14 6.92 -19.45 -27.67
C LEU A 14 6.58 -20.12 -26.32
N LYS A 15 7.38 -21.11 -25.91
CA LYS A 15 7.22 -21.85 -24.65
C LYS A 15 8.11 -21.32 -23.53
N GLU A 16 9.21 -20.64 -23.88
CA GLU A 16 10.08 -19.98 -22.90
C GLU A 16 9.46 -18.62 -22.50
N PRO A 17 9.24 -18.36 -21.20
CA PRO A 17 8.85 -17.01 -20.78
C PRO A 17 9.94 -16.03 -21.25
N SER A 18 9.52 -14.86 -21.76
CA SER A 18 10.48 -13.83 -22.15
C SER A 18 11.46 -13.60 -21.00
N LYS A 19 12.76 -13.59 -21.25
CA LYS A 19 13.79 -13.37 -20.22
C LYS A 19 13.61 -12.03 -19.48
N VAL A 20 12.86 -11.09 -20.08
CA VAL A 20 12.43 -9.86 -19.39
C VAL A 20 11.22 -10.05 -18.47
N VAL A 21 10.35 -11.02 -18.79
CA VAL A 21 9.35 -11.53 -17.85
C VAL A 21 10.05 -12.19 -16.66
N ASP A 22 11.16 -12.91 -16.86
CA ASP A 22 11.95 -13.50 -15.76
C ASP A 22 12.61 -12.44 -14.86
N LEU A 23 13.07 -11.33 -15.43
CA LEU A 23 13.58 -10.17 -14.68
C LEU A 23 12.49 -9.48 -13.87
N LEU A 24 11.34 -9.23 -14.50
CA LEU A 24 10.19 -8.70 -13.79
C LEU A 24 9.74 -9.68 -12.70
N GLN A 25 9.79 -10.98 -12.97
CA GLN A 25 9.51 -12.03 -12.00
C GLN A 25 10.56 -12.02 -10.87
N PHE A 26 11.85 -11.79 -11.17
CA PHE A 26 12.89 -11.61 -10.15
C PHE A 26 12.60 -10.37 -9.29
N MET A 27 12.20 -9.26 -9.90
CA MET A 27 11.79 -8.07 -9.16
C MET A 27 10.47 -8.25 -8.40
N ASP A 28 9.57 -9.08 -8.88
CA ASP A 28 8.30 -9.45 -8.24
C ASP A 28 8.51 -10.45 -7.10
N LEU A 29 9.48 -11.35 -7.22
CA LEU A 29 9.93 -12.21 -6.13
C LEU A 29 10.49 -11.34 -4.99
N MET A 30 11.21 -10.27 -5.31
CA MET A 30 11.62 -9.28 -4.31
C MET A 30 10.45 -8.49 -3.71
N VAL A 31 9.43 -8.13 -4.49
CA VAL A 31 8.17 -7.57 -3.96
C VAL A 31 7.54 -8.52 -2.93
N ASN A 32 7.48 -9.81 -3.27
CA ASN A 32 6.85 -10.82 -2.44
C ASN A 32 7.71 -11.26 -1.24
N ALA A 33 9.04 -11.10 -1.30
CA ALA A 33 9.98 -11.39 -0.21
C ALA A 33 9.83 -10.46 1.00
N ASN A 34 9.24 -9.27 0.82
CA ASN A 34 8.85 -8.39 1.94
C ASN A 34 7.78 -9.03 2.86
N LYS A 35 7.22 -10.21 2.52
CA LYS A 35 6.41 -11.03 3.46
C LYS A 35 7.23 -11.59 4.64
N MET A 36 8.56 -11.67 4.53
CA MET A 36 9.43 -12.26 5.56
C MET A 36 10.02 -11.22 6.52
N GLU A 37 10.13 -9.94 6.13
CA GLU A 37 10.59 -8.87 7.04
C GLU A 37 9.51 -8.45 8.05
N ASP A 38 8.23 -8.44 7.64
CA ASP A 38 7.08 -8.26 8.54
C ASP A 38 7.02 -9.34 9.66
N LYS A 39 7.70 -10.49 9.49
CA LYS A 39 7.87 -11.53 10.53
C LYS A 39 9.10 -11.35 11.41
N ARG A 40 10.11 -10.61 10.95
CA ARG A 40 11.35 -10.32 11.71
C ARG A 40 11.17 -9.16 12.67
N GLU A 41 10.23 -8.25 12.39
CA GLU A 41 9.69 -7.35 13.41
C GLU A 41 8.74 -8.09 14.36
N GLY A 42 9.28 -9.11 15.04
CA GLY A 42 8.65 -9.75 16.17
C GLY A 42 8.56 -8.78 17.35
N LYS A 43 7.63 -7.82 17.28
CA LYS A 43 7.10 -7.21 18.51
C LYS A 43 6.34 -8.30 19.24
N LYS A 44 6.90 -8.75 20.36
CA LYS A 44 6.19 -9.56 21.37
C LYS A 44 4.80 -8.96 21.54
N ILE A 45 3.78 -9.69 21.12
CA ILE A 45 2.40 -9.41 21.48
C ILE A 45 2.34 -9.67 22.98
N VAL A 46 2.43 -8.62 23.78
CA VAL A 46 1.98 -8.67 25.17
C VAL A 46 0.48 -8.93 25.08
N GLN A 47 0.06 -10.16 25.40
CA GLN A 47 -1.35 -10.48 25.56
C GLN A 47 -1.87 -9.59 26.70
N GLN A 48 -2.71 -8.62 26.37
CA GLN A 48 -3.55 -7.98 27.39
C GLN A 48 -4.57 -9.01 27.85
N PRO A 49 -4.86 -9.11 29.17
CA PRO A 49 -5.85 -10.07 29.66
C PRO A 49 -7.20 -9.80 29.00
N VAL A 50 -7.83 -10.88 28.53
CA VAL A 50 -9.15 -10.87 27.92
C VAL A 50 -10.15 -10.43 28.99
N VAL A 51 -10.62 -9.19 28.89
CA VAL A 51 -11.79 -8.73 29.66
C VAL A 51 -13.01 -9.04 28.80
N ASP A 52 -13.87 -9.91 29.31
CA ASP A 52 -15.11 -10.33 28.67
C ASP A 52 -16.03 -9.12 28.45
N PRO A 53 -16.48 -8.80 27.21
CA PRO A 53 -17.34 -7.65 26.95
C PRO A 53 -18.77 -7.79 27.49
N SER A 54 -19.12 -8.90 28.12
CA SER A 54 -20.49 -9.20 28.57
C SER A 54 -20.87 -8.64 29.95
N ASP A 55 -19.92 -8.16 30.75
CA ASP A 55 -20.16 -7.80 32.17
C ASP A 55 -20.91 -6.47 32.41
N ASN A 56 -21.23 -5.68 31.38
CA ASN A 56 -21.94 -4.39 31.54
C ASN A 56 -23.22 -4.26 30.69
N VAL A 57 -23.80 -5.38 30.24
CA VAL A 57 -25.12 -5.37 29.59
C VAL A 57 -26.18 -5.69 30.64
N THR A 58 -26.82 -4.66 31.21
CA THR A 58 -28.02 -4.82 32.03
C THR A 58 -29.28 -4.61 31.17
N ASP A 59 -30.36 -5.31 31.50
CA ASP A 59 -31.62 -5.42 30.74
C ASP A 59 -32.37 -4.08 30.51
N GLU A 60 -31.85 -2.95 31.01
CA GLU A 60 -32.47 -1.64 30.83
C GLU A 60 -32.02 -0.89 29.57
N ASN A 61 -30.99 -1.37 28.86
CA ASN A 61 -30.44 -0.70 27.68
C ASN A 61 -31.12 -1.06 26.35
N PHE A 62 -32.25 -1.78 26.36
CA PHE A 62 -32.89 -2.31 25.15
C PHE A 62 -34.25 -1.68 24.77
N TYR A 63 -34.55 -0.46 25.21
CA TYR A 63 -35.76 0.26 24.76
C TYR A 63 -35.46 1.28 23.65
N ILE A 64 -35.69 0.85 22.41
CA ILE A 64 -35.85 1.73 21.24
C ILE A 64 -37.31 2.20 21.23
N SER A 65 -37.56 3.39 21.76
CA SER A 65 -38.92 3.98 21.77
C SER A 65 -39.37 4.36 20.35
N SER A 66 -40.27 3.56 19.81
CA SER A 66 -40.99 3.82 18.56
C SER A 66 -42.08 4.89 18.76
N ARG A 67 -42.15 5.87 17.85
CA ARG A 67 -43.21 6.89 17.80
C ARG A 67 -44.50 6.28 17.21
N GLY A 68 -45.62 6.36 17.93
CA GLY A 68 -46.95 6.05 17.40
C GLY A 68 -48.02 6.29 18.47
N GLY A 69 -49.02 7.13 18.17
CA GLY A 69 -49.84 7.83 19.17
C GLY A 69 -50.95 7.05 19.87
N GLN A 70 -51.43 7.61 20.98
CA GLN A 70 -52.84 7.73 21.35
C GLN A 70 -53.07 8.74 22.50
N ARG A 71 -54.32 9.20 22.60
CA ARG A 71 -54.79 10.49 23.14
C ARG A 71 -54.97 10.58 24.67
N MET A 72 -54.70 11.79 25.16
CA MET A 72 -55.42 12.61 26.15
C MET A 72 -55.75 12.07 27.56
N GLY A 73 -55.01 12.57 28.54
CA GLY A 73 -55.44 12.74 29.94
C GLY A 73 -54.85 14.03 30.53
N ARG A 74 -55.70 15.00 30.84
CA ARG A 74 -55.34 16.31 31.41
C ARG A 74 -54.81 16.17 32.84
N ARG A 75 -53.66 16.78 33.15
CA ARG A 75 -53.40 17.43 34.45
C ARG A 75 -52.34 18.51 34.32
N SER A 76 -52.72 19.70 34.77
CA SER A 76 -51.96 20.94 34.76
C SER A 76 -51.28 21.12 36.13
N THR A 77 -49.96 21.26 36.16
CA THR A 77 -49.24 21.96 37.24
C THR A 77 -47.96 22.63 36.70
N ARG A 78 -47.62 23.75 37.34
CA ARG A 78 -46.73 24.85 36.92
C ARG A 78 -45.23 24.49 36.90
N LYS A 79 -44.56 25.08 35.89
CA LYS A 79 -43.21 25.71 35.89
C LYS A 79 -42.06 24.99 36.62
N THR A 80 -41.10 24.53 35.83
CA THR A 80 -39.73 25.11 35.81
C THR A 80 -39.19 25.01 34.37
N ARG A 81 -39.01 26.17 33.73
CA ARG A 81 -38.30 26.25 32.44
C ARG A 81 -36.81 26.24 32.77
N SER A 82 -36.20 25.05 32.84
CA SER A 82 -34.74 24.99 32.81
C SER A 82 -34.31 25.50 31.44
N LYS A 83 -33.60 26.63 31.43
CA LYS A 83 -32.89 27.10 30.24
C LYS A 83 -31.90 26.00 29.89
N ILE A 84 -32.17 25.26 28.81
CA ILE A 84 -31.12 24.60 28.05
C ILE A 84 -30.30 25.74 27.44
N GLN A 85 -29.29 26.19 28.18
CA GLN A 85 -28.12 26.79 27.58
C GLN A 85 -27.14 25.65 27.39
N SER A 86 -27.29 24.92 26.28
CA SER A 86 -26.13 24.26 25.69
C SER A 86 -25.23 25.39 25.17
N ALA A 87 -24.42 25.96 26.06
CA ALA A 87 -23.27 26.73 25.64
C ALA A 87 -22.30 25.72 25.01
N THR A 88 -22.58 25.31 23.77
CA THR A 88 -21.53 24.82 22.88
C THR A 88 -20.59 25.99 22.72
N ASN A 89 -19.55 25.99 23.56
CA ASN A 89 -18.53 27.00 23.57
C ASN A 89 -17.78 26.89 22.24
N THR A 90 -18.15 27.75 21.30
CA THR A 90 -17.63 27.88 19.93
C THR A 90 -16.24 28.50 19.90
N ASN A 91 -15.44 28.29 20.95
CA ASN A 91 -14.06 28.73 20.95
C ASN A 91 -13.26 27.78 20.05
N GLN A 92 -12.46 28.31 19.13
CA GLN A 92 -11.59 27.51 18.27
C GLN A 92 -10.70 26.57 19.12
N PHE A 93 -10.34 27.01 20.33
CA PHE A 93 -9.58 26.24 21.30
C PHE A 93 -10.34 25.04 21.89
N THR A 94 -11.66 25.12 22.11
CA THR A 94 -12.48 24.00 22.60
C THR A 94 -12.78 22.97 21.52
N PHE A 95 -12.91 23.41 20.26
CA PHE A 95 -12.96 22.50 19.11
C PHE A 95 -11.62 21.77 18.90
N MET A 96 -10.49 22.47 19.04
CA MET A 96 -9.15 21.87 18.97
C MET A 96 -8.88 20.88 20.12
N ARG A 97 -9.38 21.13 21.34
CA ARG A 97 -9.27 20.20 22.48
C ARG A 97 -10.13 18.94 22.34
N GLN A 98 -11.26 19.00 21.60
CA GLN A 98 -12.01 17.80 21.20
C GLN A 98 -11.28 16.97 20.13
N ILE A 99 -10.28 17.55 19.47
CA ILE A 99 -9.42 16.94 18.44
C ILE A 99 -8.04 16.55 19.02
N GLU A 100 -7.78 16.81 20.31
CA GLU A 100 -6.62 16.24 21.01
C GLU A 100 -6.89 14.77 21.33
N GLN A 101 -6.93 13.93 20.29
CA GLN A 101 -6.65 12.52 20.45
C GLN A 101 -5.31 12.44 21.20
N THR A 102 -5.34 11.85 22.40
CA THR A 102 -4.12 11.62 23.17
C THR A 102 -3.09 10.95 22.27
N GLN A 103 -1.79 11.10 22.57
CA GLN A 103 -0.74 10.49 21.74
C GLN A 103 -1.01 9.00 21.49
N GLU A 104 -1.57 8.31 22.48
CA GLU A 104 -2.02 6.92 22.40
C GLU A 104 -3.13 6.72 21.36
N GLN A 105 -4.18 7.54 21.38
CA GLN A 105 -5.27 7.46 20.40
C GLN A 105 -4.78 7.73 18.97
N ARG A 106 -3.84 8.68 18.79
CA ARG A 106 -3.23 8.93 17.46
C ARG A 106 -2.44 7.73 16.96
N VAL A 107 -1.71 7.07 17.86
CA VAL A 107 -0.95 5.84 17.56
C VAL A 107 -1.90 4.70 17.21
N VAL A 108 -2.97 4.50 17.98
CA VAL A 108 -3.98 3.46 17.70
C VAL A 108 -4.67 3.72 16.36
N ALA A 109 -5.10 4.97 16.10
CA ALA A 109 -5.73 5.33 14.84
C ALA A 109 -4.78 5.15 13.64
N ARG A 110 -3.49 5.48 13.79
CA ARG A 110 -2.47 5.20 12.77
C ARG A 110 -2.32 3.70 12.54
N LYS A 111 -2.21 2.90 13.60
CA LYS A 111 -2.08 1.45 13.51
C LYS A 111 -3.27 0.80 12.79
N GLU A 112 -4.49 1.30 13.01
CA GLU A 112 -5.66 0.79 12.28
C GLU A 112 -5.61 1.19 10.80
N ARG A 113 -5.21 2.43 10.47
CA ARG A 113 -4.95 2.80 9.05
C ARG A 113 -3.87 1.93 8.42
N GLU A 114 -2.83 1.56 9.18
CA GLU A 114 -1.74 0.67 8.72
C GLU A 114 -2.28 -0.73 8.42
N ARG A 115 -3.13 -1.25 9.29
CA ARG A 115 -3.80 -2.52 9.09
C ARG A 115 -4.68 -2.51 7.83
N VAL A 116 -5.48 -1.46 7.63
CA VAL A 116 -6.34 -1.33 6.46
C VAL A 116 -5.51 -1.21 5.17
N ALA A 117 -4.48 -0.36 5.17
CA ALA A 117 -3.56 -0.22 4.03
C ALA A 117 -2.86 -1.56 3.69
N MET A 118 -2.46 -2.33 4.72
CA MET A 118 -1.85 -3.65 4.53
C MET A 118 -2.81 -4.66 3.91
N ASN A 119 -4.10 -4.62 4.25
CA ASN A 119 -5.12 -5.45 3.61
C ASN A 119 -5.27 -5.12 2.12
N PHE A 120 -5.34 -3.83 1.77
CA PHE A 120 -5.36 -3.38 0.38
C PHE A 120 -4.10 -3.77 -0.38
N ARG A 121 -2.91 -3.66 0.25
CA ARG A 121 -1.66 -4.19 -0.31
C ARG A 121 -1.76 -5.67 -0.61
N ARG A 122 -2.31 -6.47 0.31
CA ARG A 122 -2.47 -7.93 0.13
C ARG A 122 -3.43 -8.24 -1.02
N LEU A 123 -4.54 -7.52 -1.12
CA LEU A 123 -5.50 -7.65 -2.22
C LEU A 123 -4.87 -7.27 -3.56
N GLY A 124 -4.18 -6.14 -3.64
CA GLY A 124 -3.44 -5.72 -4.82
C GLY A 124 -2.40 -6.76 -5.25
N ASN A 125 -1.66 -7.35 -4.30
CA ASN A 125 -0.72 -8.43 -4.59
C ASN A 125 -1.43 -9.70 -5.13
N VAL A 126 -2.65 -9.99 -4.70
CA VAL A 126 -3.46 -11.11 -5.25
C VAL A 126 -3.85 -10.80 -6.69
N SER A 127 -4.37 -9.61 -6.97
CA SER A 127 -4.73 -9.18 -8.33
C SER A 127 -3.53 -9.13 -9.26
N TYR A 128 -2.38 -8.67 -8.75
CA TYR A 128 -1.12 -8.65 -9.48
C TYR A 128 -0.69 -10.04 -9.94
N ARG A 129 -0.77 -11.05 -9.06
CA ARG A 129 -0.47 -12.45 -9.40
C ARG A 129 -1.46 -13.09 -10.37
N LYS A 130 -2.64 -12.47 -10.57
CA LYS A 130 -3.63 -12.88 -11.56
C LYS A 130 -3.51 -12.10 -12.87
N ASP A 131 -2.42 -11.35 -13.04
CA ASP A 131 -2.18 -10.42 -14.17
C ASP A 131 -3.26 -9.33 -14.34
N GLN A 132 -4.07 -9.09 -13.31
CA GLN A 132 -5.10 -8.05 -13.28
C GLN A 132 -4.46 -6.72 -12.82
N PHE A 133 -3.56 -6.18 -13.64
CA PHE A 133 -2.73 -5.03 -13.25
C PHE A 133 -3.53 -3.74 -12.98
N ASN A 134 -4.57 -3.45 -13.77
CA ASN A 134 -5.44 -2.29 -13.53
C ASN A 134 -6.13 -2.39 -12.16
N HIS A 135 -6.67 -3.55 -11.83
CA HIS A 135 -7.31 -3.77 -10.54
C HIS A 135 -6.30 -3.76 -9.38
N ALA A 136 -5.08 -4.27 -9.60
CA ALA A 136 -4.00 -4.15 -8.62
C ALA A 136 -3.65 -2.68 -8.32
N ILE A 137 -3.59 -1.83 -9.35
CA ILE A 137 -3.37 -0.38 -9.21
C ILE A 137 -4.47 0.27 -8.38
N GLU A 138 -5.74 -0.08 -8.62
CA GLU A 138 -6.87 0.41 -7.81
C GLU A 138 -6.71 0.02 -6.34
N MET A 139 -6.36 -1.24 -6.05
CA MET A 139 -6.18 -1.70 -4.68
C MET A 139 -5.01 -0.98 -3.99
N TYR A 140 -3.87 -0.82 -4.66
CA TYR A 140 -2.76 -0.07 -4.08
C TYR A 140 -3.10 1.41 -3.86
N THR A 141 -3.85 2.01 -4.79
CA THR A 141 -4.31 3.40 -4.66
C THR A 141 -5.25 3.58 -3.47
N LYS A 142 -6.20 2.65 -3.26
CA LYS A 142 -7.02 2.62 -2.04
C LYS A 142 -6.17 2.49 -0.78
N GLY A 143 -5.13 1.64 -0.78
CA GLY A 143 -4.20 1.56 0.33
C GLY A 143 -3.50 2.89 0.64
N LEU A 144 -3.13 3.64 -0.40
CA LEU A 144 -2.49 4.95 -0.28
C LEU A 144 -3.42 6.06 0.26
N GLU A 145 -4.75 5.90 0.15
CA GLU A 145 -5.70 6.81 0.77
C GLU A 145 -5.62 6.78 2.30
N TYR A 146 -5.30 5.61 2.87
CA TYR A 146 -5.12 5.45 4.33
C TYR A 146 -3.71 5.86 4.77
N ILE A 147 -2.69 5.52 3.98
CA ILE A 147 -1.28 5.77 4.30
C ILE A 147 -0.47 6.18 3.08
N LYS A 148 0.03 7.41 3.12
CA LYS A 148 0.81 8.01 2.04
C LYS A 148 2.32 7.89 2.23
N ASP A 149 2.79 7.56 3.43
CA ASP A 149 4.21 7.47 3.77
C ASP A 149 4.77 6.03 3.66
N THR A 150 4.23 5.22 2.75
CA THR A 150 4.65 3.81 2.57
C THR A 150 5.27 3.56 1.19
N PRO A 151 6.62 3.49 1.06
CA PRO A 151 7.32 3.20 -0.20
C PRO A 151 6.84 1.93 -0.92
N VAL A 152 6.45 0.90 -0.14
CA VAL A 152 6.05 -0.41 -0.68
C VAL A 152 4.79 -0.34 -1.55
N LEU A 153 3.83 0.52 -1.22
CA LEU A 153 2.61 0.67 -2.02
C LEU A 153 2.91 1.35 -3.37
N TYR A 154 3.75 2.39 -3.35
CA TYR A 154 4.19 3.09 -4.56
C TYR A 154 4.99 2.17 -5.47
N ILE A 155 5.95 1.39 -4.94
CA ILE A 155 6.78 0.52 -5.79
C ILE A 155 5.97 -0.62 -6.42
N ASN A 156 4.99 -1.15 -5.69
CA ASN A 156 4.11 -2.19 -6.23
C ASN A 156 3.19 -1.64 -7.32
N ARG A 157 2.72 -0.40 -7.16
CA ARG A 157 1.96 0.32 -8.20
C ARG A 157 2.83 0.64 -9.42
N ALA A 158 4.07 1.07 -9.22
CA ALA A 158 5.05 1.30 -10.28
C ALA A 158 5.33 0.03 -11.10
N CYS A 159 5.43 -1.13 -10.44
CA CYS A 159 5.59 -2.41 -11.12
C CYS A 159 4.39 -2.71 -12.06
N CYS A 160 3.16 -2.47 -11.59
CA CYS A 160 1.96 -2.60 -12.42
C CYS A 160 2.02 -1.70 -13.66
N TYR A 161 2.46 -0.45 -13.50
CA TYR A 161 2.61 0.47 -14.62
C TYR A 161 3.65 -0.01 -15.63
N ILE A 162 4.76 -0.59 -15.18
CA ILE A 162 5.77 -1.19 -16.08
C ILE A 162 5.19 -2.38 -16.86
N LYS A 163 4.40 -3.24 -16.21
CA LYS A 163 3.70 -4.37 -16.87
C LYS A 163 2.70 -3.88 -17.92
N LEU A 164 2.03 -2.76 -17.65
CA LEU A 164 1.12 -2.08 -18.59
C LEU A 164 1.85 -1.22 -19.64
N ARG A 165 3.19 -1.25 -19.69
CA ARG A 165 4.04 -0.41 -20.56
C ARG A 165 3.86 1.11 -20.35
N ASN A 166 3.29 1.53 -19.23
CA ASN A 166 3.18 2.94 -18.84
C ASN A 166 4.43 3.38 -18.05
N PHE A 167 5.56 3.46 -18.75
CA PHE A 167 6.86 3.72 -18.13
C PHE A 167 6.96 5.11 -17.49
N LYS A 168 6.31 6.12 -18.08
CA LYS A 168 6.29 7.49 -17.54
C LYS A 168 5.67 7.54 -16.15
N MET A 169 4.53 6.87 -15.94
CA MET A 169 3.90 6.80 -14.63
C MET A 169 4.77 6.03 -13.63
N ALA A 170 5.40 4.93 -14.04
CA ALA A 170 6.31 4.19 -13.16
C ALA A 170 7.50 5.04 -12.67
N ILE A 171 8.07 5.87 -13.55
CA ILE A 171 9.17 6.79 -13.21
C ILE A 171 8.71 7.83 -12.19
N ILE A 172 7.51 8.40 -12.37
CA ILE A 172 6.94 9.38 -11.43
C ILE A 172 6.79 8.76 -10.03
N GLU A 173 6.26 7.54 -9.94
CA GLU A 173 6.10 6.83 -8.67
C GLU A 173 7.46 6.56 -8.00
N CYS A 174 8.46 6.11 -8.78
CA CYS A 174 9.80 5.87 -8.25
C CYS A 174 10.46 7.16 -7.75
N ASN A 175 10.33 8.27 -8.50
CA ASN A 175 10.85 9.57 -8.10
C ASN A 175 10.15 10.09 -6.83
N HIS A 176 8.85 9.83 -6.67
CA HIS A 176 8.14 10.19 -5.44
C HIS A 176 8.75 9.47 -4.23
N ILE A 177 9.01 8.17 -4.34
CA ILE A 177 9.68 7.41 -3.26
C ILE A 177 11.03 8.03 -2.92
N LEU A 178 11.88 8.24 -3.94
CA LEU A 178 13.26 8.72 -3.76
C LEU A 178 13.34 10.15 -3.22
N THR A 179 12.36 11.00 -3.51
CA THR A 179 12.39 12.42 -3.09
C THR A 179 11.61 12.71 -1.82
N LYS A 180 10.56 11.93 -1.51
CA LYS A 180 9.62 12.23 -0.42
C LYS A 180 9.57 11.20 0.69
N LEU A 181 9.95 9.94 0.42
CA LEU A 181 9.76 8.86 1.38
C LEU A 181 11.09 8.28 1.87
N ASP A 182 11.86 7.70 0.95
CA ASP A 182 13.14 7.06 1.26
C ASP A 182 14.13 7.28 0.10
N PRO A 183 15.07 8.25 0.24
CA PRO A 183 16.10 8.52 -0.75
C PRO A 183 17.08 7.38 -1.00
N ARG A 184 17.12 6.37 -0.11
CA ARG A 184 18.01 5.22 -0.23
C ARG A 184 17.31 3.97 -0.72
N TYR A 185 16.03 4.07 -1.11
CA TYR A 185 15.24 2.91 -1.51
C TYR A 185 15.75 2.29 -2.81
N LEU A 186 16.63 1.28 -2.68
CA LEU A 186 17.32 0.62 -3.78
C LEU A 186 16.39 0.19 -4.91
N ARG A 187 15.25 -0.38 -4.55
CA ARG A 187 14.27 -0.87 -5.53
C ARG A 187 13.70 0.25 -6.39
N ALA A 188 13.47 1.45 -5.84
CA ALA A 188 12.99 2.57 -6.64
C ALA A 188 14.00 2.97 -7.72
N PHE A 189 15.31 2.97 -7.41
CA PHE A 189 16.33 3.20 -8.42
C PHE A 189 16.31 2.14 -9.53
N LEU A 190 16.23 0.85 -9.16
CA LEU A 190 16.25 -0.24 -10.14
C LEU A 190 14.99 -0.26 -11.03
N TYR A 191 13.81 -0.05 -10.45
CA TYR A 191 12.56 0.03 -11.20
C TYR A 191 12.51 1.28 -12.11
N ARG A 192 13.07 2.40 -11.66
CA ARG A 192 13.23 3.60 -12.48
C ARG A 192 14.20 3.36 -13.65
N ALA A 193 15.33 2.73 -13.39
CA ALA A 193 16.30 2.33 -14.41
C ALA A 193 15.65 1.40 -15.44
N LEU A 194 14.93 0.37 -14.98
CA LEU A 194 14.19 -0.53 -15.86
C LEU A 194 13.18 0.21 -16.76
N ALA A 195 12.44 1.17 -16.19
CA ALA A 195 11.50 1.98 -16.96
C ALA A 195 12.20 2.86 -18.02
N TYR A 196 13.32 3.51 -17.68
CA TYR A 196 14.11 4.27 -18.67
C TYR A 196 14.68 3.38 -19.77
N LYS A 197 15.22 2.21 -19.43
CA LYS A 197 15.71 1.24 -20.41
C LYS A 197 14.62 0.82 -21.38
N ARG A 198 13.40 0.55 -20.89
CA ARG A 198 12.24 0.21 -21.72
C ARG A 198 11.75 1.36 -22.59
N MET A 199 12.03 2.60 -22.22
CA MET A 199 11.77 3.79 -23.04
C MET A 199 12.87 4.06 -24.07
N GLY A 200 14.00 3.35 -24.03
CA GLY A 200 15.18 3.63 -24.87
C GLY A 200 16.02 4.82 -24.39
N ASP A 201 15.80 5.29 -23.16
CA ASP A 201 16.55 6.41 -22.58
C ASP A 201 17.78 5.89 -21.81
N GLU A 202 18.85 5.62 -22.56
CA GLU A 202 20.08 5.05 -21.98
C GLU A 202 20.76 5.99 -21.00
N LYS A 203 20.71 7.31 -21.27
CA LYS A 203 21.34 8.32 -20.41
C LYS A 203 20.73 8.31 -19.01
N ASN A 204 19.40 8.36 -18.91
CA ASN A 204 18.73 8.35 -17.61
C ASN A 204 18.76 6.97 -16.93
N PHE A 205 18.87 5.88 -17.73
CA PHE A 205 19.14 4.55 -17.21
C PHE A 205 20.49 4.48 -16.49
N GLU A 206 21.59 4.85 -17.16
CA GLU A 206 22.94 4.85 -16.57
C GLU A 206 23.01 5.74 -15.33
N GLN A 207 22.42 6.93 -15.40
CA GLN A 207 22.34 7.83 -14.25
C GLN A 207 21.65 7.16 -13.06
N SER A 208 20.50 6.52 -13.28
CA SER A 208 19.76 5.85 -12.20
C SER A 208 20.53 4.69 -11.56
N ILE A 209 21.31 3.95 -12.35
CA ILE A 209 22.17 2.87 -11.87
C ILE A 209 23.37 3.42 -11.08
N ASN A 210 23.99 4.49 -11.57
CA ASN A 210 25.10 5.14 -10.86
C ASN A 210 24.66 5.69 -9.51
N GLU A 211 23.50 6.36 -9.46
CA GLU A 211 22.88 6.80 -8.21
C GLU A 211 22.60 5.62 -7.28
N ALA A 212 22.07 4.50 -7.80
CA ALA A 212 21.84 3.29 -7.01
C ALA A 212 23.13 2.78 -6.35
N LYS A 213 24.24 2.70 -7.11
CA LYS A 213 25.55 2.23 -6.64
C LYS A 213 26.18 3.16 -5.62
N GLN A 214 26.07 4.48 -5.82
CA GLN A 214 26.60 5.49 -4.89
C GLN A 214 25.87 5.45 -3.54
N VAL A 215 24.54 5.34 -3.57
CA VAL A 215 23.72 5.37 -2.35
C VAL A 215 23.72 4.02 -1.62
N ASN A 216 23.79 2.90 -2.35
CA ASN A 216 23.71 1.54 -1.82
C ASN A 216 25.01 0.76 -2.01
N THR A 217 26.10 1.23 -1.39
CA THR A 217 27.44 0.63 -1.49
C THR A 217 27.53 -0.82 -0.99
N ARG A 218 26.67 -1.22 -0.05
CA ARG A 218 26.62 -2.60 0.46
C ARG A 218 25.92 -3.58 -0.50
N SER A 219 25.12 -3.08 -1.43
CA SER A 219 24.30 -3.91 -2.33
C SER A 219 24.81 -3.93 -3.76
N LEU A 220 26.11 -3.62 -3.97
CA LEU A 220 26.72 -3.55 -5.30
C LEU A 220 26.63 -4.87 -6.05
N GLU A 221 26.95 -6.00 -5.42
CA GLU A 221 26.84 -7.34 -6.03
C GLU A 221 25.43 -7.62 -6.54
N PHE A 222 24.43 -7.17 -5.79
CA PHE A 222 23.03 -7.33 -6.16
C PHE A 222 22.64 -6.42 -7.34
N ILE A 223 23.14 -5.18 -7.37
CA ILE A 223 22.95 -4.26 -8.51
C ILE A 223 23.62 -4.84 -9.76
N ASP A 224 24.84 -5.38 -9.64
CA ASP A 224 25.57 -5.96 -10.76
C ASP A 224 24.89 -7.23 -11.28
N SER A 225 24.39 -8.10 -10.38
CA SER A 225 23.56 -9.25 -10.77
C SER A 225 22.29 -8.83 -11.51
N PHE A 226 21.65 -7.74 -11.08
CA PHE A 226 20.50 -7.17 -11.78
C PHE A 226 20.87 -6.67 -13.19
N LEU A 227 22.01 -6.00 -13.34
CA LEU A 227 22.51 -5.52 -14.63
C LEU A 227 22.89 -6.65 -15.57
N ASP A 228 23.51 -7.71 -15.06
CA ASP A 228 23.89 -8.88 -15.84
C ASP A 228 22.65 -9.60 -16.42
N LYS A 229 21.63 -9.78 -15.58
CA LYS A 229 20.33 -10.30 -16.04
C LYS A 229 19.68 -9.37 -17.07
N MET A 230 19.79 -8.06 -16.90
CA MET A 230 19.31 -7.08 -17.91
C MET A 230 20.04 -7.19 -19.24
N ARG A 231 21.33 -7.49 -19.26
CA ARG A 231 22.12 -7.64 -20.50
C ARG A 231 21.84 -8.96 -21.21
N THR A 232 21.70 -10.04 -20.45
CA THR A 232 21.42 -11.40 -20.97
C THR A 232 19.97 -11.58 -21.46
N ALA A 233 19.09 -10.61 -21.18
CA ALA A 233 17.70 -10.61 -21.61
C ALA A 233 17.45 -10.00 -23.00
N TYR A 234 18.49 -9.51 -23.69
CA TYR A 234 18.44 -8.98 -25.07
C TYR A 234 19.11 -9.94 -26.05
#